data_AF-A0A7W3VG30-F1
#
_entry.id   AF-A0A7W3VG30-F1
#
_cell.length_a   1.000
_cell.length_b   1.000
_cell.length_c   1.000
_cell.angle_alpha   90.00
_cell.angle_beta   90.00
_cell.angle_gamma   90.00
#
_symmetry.space_group_name_H-M   'P 1'
#
loop_
_entity.id
_entity.type
_entity.pdbx_description
1 polymer ?
#
loop_
_entity_poly.entity_id
_entity_poly.type
_entity_poly.pdbx_seq_one_letter_code
_entity_poly.pdbx_strand_id
1 'polypeptide(L)'
;MSELTDIINALEVKFAKLVQRLDQLEAENNKLKQNLIEAQQEILQNETQLDDIYKKYESLQLANSLLGSDEGRKDTKLKINSLIREIDNCIAQLSK
;
A
#
# COMPACT_ATOMS: atom_id res chain seq x y z
N MET A 1 -18.01 56.72 -31.41
CA MET A 1 -17.59 55.50 -32.15
C MET A 1 -16.30 54.93 -31.60
N SER A 2 -15.26 55.72 -31.30
CA SER A 2 -13.97 55.23 -30.74
C SER A 2 -14.08 54.53 -29.37
N GLU A 3 -14.70 55.16 -28.38
CA GLU A 3 -14.71 54.64 -26.98
C GLU A 3 -15.39 53.28 -26.83
N LEU A 4 -16.47 53.03 -27.59
CA LEU A 4 -17.16 51.74 -27.56
C LEU A 4 -16.27 50.63 -28.13
N THR A 5 -15.53 50.92 -29.21
CA THR A 5 -14.58 49.98 -29.80
C THR A 5 -13.42 49.68 -28.86
N ASP A 6 -12.92 50.69 -28.14
CA ASP A 6 -11.85 50.53 -27.15
C ASP A 6 -12.29 49.66 -25.96
N ILE A 7 -13.53 49.81 -25.50
CA ILE A 7 -14.12 48.97 -24.44
C ILE A 7 -14.26 47.52 -24.91
N ILE A 8 -14.74 47.30 -26.15
CA ILE A 8 -14.89 45.95 -26.72
C ILE A 8 -13.52 45.28 -26.84
N ASN A 9 -12.51 45.98 -27.37
CA ASN A 9 -11.15 45.47 -27.47
C ASN A 9 -10.57 45.10 -26.09
N ALA A 10 -10.78 45.93 -25.07
CA ALA A 10 -10.33 45.64 -23.71
C ALA A 10 -11.05 44.42 -23.11
N LEU A 11 -12.33 44.22 -23.44
CA LEU A 11 -13.10 43.06 -23.02
C LEU A 11 -12.60 41.78 -23.71
N GLU A 12 -12.34 41.82 -25.01
CA GLU A 12 -11.79 40.69 -25.77
C GLU A 12 -10.44 40.24 -25.21
N VAL A 13 -9.54 41.17 -24.91
CA VAL A 13 -8.23 40.84 -24.30
C VAL A 13 -8.40 40.19 -22.93
N LYS A 14 -9.32 40.71 -22.10
CA LYS A 14 -9.60 40.13 -20.77
C LYS A 14 -10.22 38.73 -20.90
N PHE A 15 -11.12 38.54 -21.87
CA PHE A 15 -11.75 37.25 -22.12
C PHE A 15 -10.73 36.22 -22.61
N ALA A 16 -9.88 36.58 -23.57
CA ALA A 16 -8.81 35.71 -24.06
C ALA A 16 -7.86 35.27 -22.93
N LYS A 17 -7.47 36.19 -22.05
CA LYS A 17 -6.66 35.87 -20.86
C LYS A 17 -7.40 34.94 -19.89
N LEU A 18 -8.70 35.12 -19.72
CA LEU A 18 -9.51 34.26 -18.87
C LEU A 18 -9.57 32.84 -19.41
N VAL A 19 -9.83 32.68 -20.72
CA VAL A 19 -9.86 31.36 -21.38
C VAL A 19 -8.50 30.68 -21.26
N GLN A 20 -7.40 31.39 -21.58
CA GLN A 20 -6.06 30.82 -21.45
C GLN A 20 -5.76 30.34 -20.02
N ARG A 21 -6.21 31.09 -19.00
CA ARG A 21 -6.02 30.69 -17.61
C ARG A 21 -6.88 29.48 -17.24
N LEU A 22 -8.09 29.38 -17.77
CA LEU A 22 -8.94 28.21 -17.57
C LEU A 22 -8.32 26.97 -18.18
N ASP A 23 -7.81 27.06 -19.41
CA ASP A 23 -7.15 25.94 -20.10
C ASP A 23 -5.91 25.47 -19.32
N GLN A 24 -5.11 26.41 -18.78
CA GLN A 24 -3.96 26.11 -17.94
C GLN A 24 -4.38 25.39 -16.65
N LEU A 25 -5.39 25.90 -15.96
CA LEU A 25 -5.89 25.31 -14.72
C LEU A 25 -6.49 23.91 -14.97
N GLU A 26 -7.18 23.71 -16.08
CA GLU A 26 -7.73 22.41 -16.45
C GLU A 26 -6.61 21.39 -16.75
N ALA A 27 -5.57 21.81 -17.49
CA ALA A 27 -4.41 20.98 -17.77
C ALA A 27 -3.66 20.60 -16.47
N GLU A 28 -3.44 21.56 -15.57
CA GLU A 28 -2.82 21.32 -14.27
C GLU A 28 -3.68 20.39 -13.41
N ASN A 29 -5.00 20.60 -13.36
CA ASN A 29 -5.92 19.76 -12.60
C ASN A 29 -5.89 18.31 -13.09
N ASN A 30 -5.91 18.11 -14.42
CA ASN A 30 -5.84 16.78 -15.03
C ASN A 30 -4.50 16.10 -14.71
N LYS A 31 -3.38 16.84 -14.77
CA LYS A 31 -2.07 16.32 -14.38
C LYS A 31 -2.03 15.93 -12.89
N LEU A 32 -2.56 16.77 -12.01
CA LEU A 32 -2.61 16.49 -10.58
C LEU A 32 -3.47 15.26 -10.26
N LYS A 33 -4.61 15.09 -10.95
CA LYS A 33 -5.45 13.89 -10.82
C LYS A 33 -4.71 12.63 -11.26
N GLN A 34 -3.99 12.70 -12.38
CA GLN A 34 -3.19 11.58 -12.87
C GLN A 34 -2.09 11.19 -11.87
N ASN A 35 -1.32 12.17 -11.40
CA ASN A 35 -0.28 11.95 -10.39
C ASN A 35 -0.84 11.37 -9.08
N LEU A 36 -2.05 11.80 -8.67
CA LEU A 36 -2.71 11.27 -7.49
C LEU A 36 -3.04 9.78 -7.64
N ILE A 37 -3.56 9.38 -8.80
CA ILE A 37 -3.87 7.97 -9.10
C ILE A 37 -2.59 7.14 -9.08
N GLU A 38 -1.53 7.61 -9.72
CA GLU A 38 -0.23 6.93 -9.75
C GLU A 38 0.35 6.77 -8.34
N ALA A 39 0.35 7.83 -7.53
CA ALA A 39 0.83 7.78 -6.15
C ALA A 39 0.00 6.80 -5.29
N GLN A 40 -1.32 6.76 -5.46
CA GLN A 40 -2.19 5.81 -4.76
C GLN A 40 -1.88 4.35 -5.16
N GLN A 41 -1.61 4.09 -6.43
CA GLN A 41 -1.21 2.76 -6.91
C GLN A 41 0.15 2.36 -6.34
N GLU A 42 1.12 3.27 -6.30
CA GLU A 42 2.44 3.03 -5.73
C GLU A 42 2.36 2.72 -4.23
N ILE A 43 1.54 3.46 -3.47
CA ILE A 43 1.30 3.19 -2.06
C ILE A 43 0.76 1.77 -1.86
N LEU A 44 -0.25 1.37 -2.62
CA LEU A 44 -0.84 0.03 -2.50
C LEU A 44 0.18 -1.08 -2.81
N GLN A 45 1.02 -0.87 -3.83
CA GLN A 45 2.10 -1.81 -4.17
C GLN A 45 3.13 -1.91 -3.04
N ASN A 46 3.54 -0.78 -2.49
CA ASN A 46 4.51 -0.72 -1.39
C ASN A 46 3.95 -1.38 -0.12
N GLU A 47 2.67 -1.18 0.21
CA GLU A 47 2.01 -1.84 1.34
C GLU A 47 1.99 -3.37 1.16
N THR A 48 1.72 -3.85 -0.06
CA THR A 48 1.74 -5.29 -0.36
C THR A 48 3.14 -5.87 -0.21
N GLN A 49 4.16 -5.17 -0.73
CA GLN A 49 5.56 -5.59 -0.58
C GLN A 49 6.00 -5.59 0.88
N LEU A 50 5.54 -4.62 1.66
CA LEU A 50 5.84 -4.49 3.08
C LEU A 50 5.24 -5.67 3.86
N ASP A 51 3.98 -6.03 3.61
CA ASP A 51 3.34 -7.22 4.19
C ASP A 51 4.12 -8.52 3.87
N ASP A 52 4.56 -8.68 2.61
CA ASP A 52 5.38 -9.83 2.20
C ASP A 52 6.73 -9.87 2.93
N ILE A 53 7.37 -8.71 3.14
CA ILE A 53 8.63 -8.60 3.88
C ILE A 53 8.39 -8.93 5.36
N TYR A 54 7.31 -8.45 5.96
CA TYR A 54 6.97 -8.76 7.35
C TYR A 54 6.74 -10.27 7.54
N LYS A 55 6.00 -10.93 6.65
CA LYS A 55 5.80 -12.39 6.69
C LYS A 55 7.12 -13.16 6.58
N LYS A 56 8.02 -12.74 5.69
CA LYS A 56 9.35 -13.34 5.56
C LYS A 56 10.19 -13.12 6.80
N TYR A 57 10.12 -11.93 7.40
CA TYR A 57 10.82 -11.59 8.63
C TYR A 57 10.32 -12.43 9.81
N GLU A 58 9.01 -12.55 10.00
CA GLU A 58 8.43 -13.41 11.05
C GLU A 58 8.83 -14.87 10.87
N SER A 59 8.80 -15.37 9.63
CA SER A 59 9.25 -16.73 9.32
C SER A 59 10.72 -16.95 9.67
N LEU A 60 11.58 -15.96 9.39
CA LEU A 60 12.99 -16.01 9.74
C LEU A 60 13.21 -15.93 11.26
N GLN A 61 12.46 -15.08 11.95
CA GLN A 61 12.53 -14.94 13.41
C GLN A 61 12.11 -16.24 14.10
N LEU A 62 11.05 -16.88 13.60
CA LEU A 62 10.62 -18.20 14.05
C LEU A 62 11.69 -19.25 13.78
N ALA A 63 12.24 -19.33 12.57
CA ALA A 63 13.32 -20.27 12.27
C ALA A 63 14.54 -20.07 13.19
N ASN A 64 14.90 -18.82 13.46
CA ASN A 64 15.99 -18.48 14.38
C ASN A 64 15.70 -18.84 15.84
N SER A 65 14.47 -18.69 16.33
CA SER A 65 14.13 -19.09 17.70
C SER A 65 14.07 -20.60 17.86
N LEU A 66 13.64 -21.33 16.83
CA LEU A 66 13.56 -22.80 16.83
C LEU A 66 14.95 -23.46 16.68
N LEU A 67 15.87 -22.85 15.92
CA LEU A 67 17.14 -23.48 15.54
C LEU A 67 18.39 -22.75 16.05
N GLY A 68 18.29 -21.48 16.46
CA GLY A 68 19.44 -20.62 16.72
C GLY A 68 19.98 -20.66 18.16
N SER A 69 19.18 -21.06 19.15
CA SER A 69 19.62 -21.19 20.55
C SER A 69 19.40 -22.62 21.07
N ASP A 70 20.33 -23.13 21.90
CA ASP A 70 20.20 -24.47 22.52
C ASP A 70 18.95 -24.57 23.41
N GLU A 71 18.58 -23.45 24.04
CA GLU A 71 17.38 -23.34 24.87
C GLU A 71 16.10 -23.35 24.02
N GLY A 72 16.07 -22.62 22.90
CA GLY A 72 14.96 -22.63 21.95
C GLY A 72 14.75 -23.99 21.29
N ARG A 73 15.83 -24.71 20.96
CA ARG A 73 15.76 -26.09 20.46
C ARG A 73 15.14 -27.05 21.48
N LYS A 74 15.53 -26.92 22.75
CA LYS A 74 15.03 -27.79 23.83
C LYS A 74 13.54 -27.56 24.09
N ASP A 75 13.12 -26.30 24.20
CA ASP A 75 11.72 -25.94 24.41
C ASP A 75 10.84 -26.35 23.22
N THR A 76 11.32 -26.15 21.99
CA THR A 76 10.64 -26.58 20.77
C THR A 76 10.43 -28.09 20.76
N LYS A 77 11.46 -28.87 21.11
CA LYS A 77 11.38 -30.33 21.18
C LYS A 77 10.35 -30.79 22.20
N LEU A 78 10.29 -30.15 23.38
CA LEU A 78 9.29 -30.45 24.40
C LEU A 78 7.87 -30.13 23.91
N LYS A 79 7.67 -28.98 23.26
CA LYS A 79 6.38 -28.57 22.70
C LYS A 79 5.88 -29.53 21.61
N ILE A 80 6.76 -29.92 20.69
CA ILE A 80 6.46 -30.91 19.63
C ILE A 80 6.06 -32.25 20.25
N ASN A 81 6.82 -32.74 21.24
CA ASN A 81 6.48 -34.00 21.91
C ASN A 81 5.13 -33.93 22.65
N SER A 82 4.75 -32.78 23.21
CA SER A 82 3.42 -32.59 23.81
C SER A 82 2.32 -32.65 22.77
N LEU A 83 2.50 -31.97 21.63
CA LEU A 83 1.52 -31.97 20.53
C LEU A 83 1.34 -33.35 19.91
N ILE A 84 2.41 -34.12 19.73
CA ILE A 84 2.33 -35.51 19.25
C ILE A 84 1.46 -36.35 20.20
N ARG A 85 1.66 -36.22 21.53
CA ARG A 85 0.84 -36.95 22.52
C ARG A 85 -0.64 -36.54 22.46
N GLU A 86 -0.94 -35.27 22.24
CA GLU A 86 -2.31 -34.81 22.06
C GLU A 86 -2.95 -35.39 20.79
N ILE A 87 -2.20 -35.43 19.69
CA ILE A 87 -2.63 -36.06 18.44
C ILE A 87 -2.90 -37.55 18.65
N ASP A 88 -1.98 -38.27 19.30
CA ASP A 88 -2.14 -39.70 19.62
C ASP A 88 -3.39 -39.95 20.47
N ASN A 89 -3.64 -39.09 21.47
CA ASN A 89 -4.85 -39.16 22.28
C ASN A 89 -6.13 -38.90 21.46
N CYS A 90 -6.12 -37.91 20.56
CA CYS A 90 -7.25 -37.64 19.67
C CYS A 90 -7.50 -38.81 18.72
N ILE A 91 -6.45 -39.40 18.15
CA ILE A 91 -6.55 -40.59 17.30
C ILE A 91 -7.14 -41.76 18.09
N ALA A 92 -6.67 -42.00 19.32
CA ALA A 92 -7.19 -43.06 20.17
C ALA A 92 -8.67 -42.86 20.56
N GLN A 93 -9.13 -41.60 20.69
CA GLN A 93 -10.54 -41.29 20.91
C GLN A 93 -11.40 -41.49 19.67
N LEU A 94 -10.84 -41.32 18.46
CA LEU A 94 -11.54 -41.51 17.18
C LEU A 94 -11.56 -42.96 16.68
N SER A 95 -10.64 -43.78 17.16
CA SER A 95 -10.53 -45.21 16.80
C SER A 95 -11.20 -46.15 17.82
N LYS A 96 -12.04 -45.58 18.68
CA LYS A 96 -12.87 -46.25 19.66
C LYS A 96 -14.35 -46.06 19.32
#